data_AF-A0A174D061-F1
#
_entry.id   AF-A0A174D061-F1
#
_cell.length_a   1.000
_cell.length_b   1.000
_cell.length_c   1.000
_cell.angle_alpha   90.00
_cell.angle_beta   90.00
_cell.angle_gamma   90.00
#
_symmetry.space_group_name_H-M   'P 1'
#
loop_
_entity.id
_entity.type
_entity.pdbx_description
1 polymer ?
#
loop_
_entity_poly.entity_id
_entity_poly.type
_entity_poly.pdbx_seq_one_letter_code
_entity_poly.pdbx_strand_id
1 'polypeptide(L)'
;MIDTFENGYCFKDGNIVKNSFKDDNANVIEKFKSVSFDYQKNGDVVSFEQQKFNSKLTPAGDIIATINGTNMYYVHYINKVVSDDYELTEQDKKDQASGKVVFSYDDSASQIEVSQVQSVNWNKDGIQYDLLQIDGKLSAGELADMAREVINNRR
;
A
#
# COMPACT_ATOMS: atom_id res chain seq x y z
N MET A 1 2.98 2.80 -19.56
CA MET A 1 3.19 3.67 -18.39
C MET A 1 2.13 4.75 -18.48
N ILE A 2 1.49 5.10 -17.38
CA ILE A 2 0.53 6.21 -17.35
C ILE A 2 1.35 7.46 -17.01
N ASP A 3 1.31 8.49 -17.85
CA ASP A 3 2.01 9.74 -17.55
C ASP A 3 1.13 10.65 -16.68
N THR A 4 -0.18 10.57 -16.87
CA THR A 4 -1.18 11.33 -16.10
C THR A 4 -2.46 10.52 -16.00
N PHE A 5 -2.97 10.34 -14.79
CA PHE A 5 -4.27 9.74 -14.53
C PHE A 5 -5.39 10.72 -14.88
N GLU A 6 -6.60 10.21 -15.18
CA GLU A 6 -7.75 11.07 -15.52
C GLU A 6 -8.10 12.06 -14.41
N ASN A 7 -7.86 11.71 -13.15
CA ASN A 7 -8.04 12.59 -12.00
C ASN A 7 -6.92 13.65 -11.84
N GLY A 8 -5.94 13.71 -12.74
CA GLY A 8 -4.92 14.74 -12.82
C GLY A 8 -3.67 14.50 -11.98
N TYR A 9 -3.47 13.30 -11.43
CA TYR A 9 -2.20 12.90 -10.83
C TYR A 9 -1.18 12.59 -11.91
N CYS A 10 -0.06 13.30 -11.90
CA CYS A 10 0.98 13.19 -12.92
C CYS A 10 2.19 12.44 -12.40
N PHE A 11 2.80 11.63 -13.27
CA PHE A 11 4.07 10.98 -12.97
C PHE A 11 5.13 12.01 -12.55
N LYS A 12 5.84 11.70 -11.46
CA LYS A 12 6.90 12.53 -10.91
C LYS A 12 8.25 11.85 -11.02
N ASP A 13 8.40 10.69 -10.41
CA ASP A 13 9.62 9.90 -10.43
C ASP A 13 9.34 8.41 -10.21
N GLY A 14 10.37 7.58 -10.39
CA GLY A 14 10.25 6.15 -10.19
C GLY A 14 11.57 5.51 -9.80
N ASN A 15 11.47 4.43 -9.03
CA ASN A 15 12.59 3.79 -8.35
C ASN A 15 12.47 2.26 -8.44
N ILE A 16 13.61 1.58 -8.50
CA ILE A 16 13.68 0.13 -8.33
C ILE A 16 14.02 -0.14 -6.86
N VAL A 17 13.13 -0.83 -6.15
CA VAL A 17 13.32 -1.18 -4.75
C VAL A 17 13.73 -2.65 -4.66
N LYS A 18 14.72 -2.94 -3.79
CA LYS A 18 15.11 -4.31 -3.46
C LYS A 18 14.39 -4.71 -2.19
N ASN A 19 13.53 -5.71 -2.30
CA ASN A 19 12.70 -6.17 -1.20
C ASN A 19 13.14 -7.57 -0.74
N SER A 20 12.76 -7.90 0.49
CA SER A 20 12.89 -9.25 1.02
C SER A 20 11.75 -9.59 1.95
N PHE A 21 11.19 -10.78 1.82
CA PHE A 21 10.36 -11.36 2.87
C PHE A 21 11.24 -12.04 3.91
N LYS A 22 10.81 -11.96 5.17
CA LYS A 22 11.48 -12.58 6.31
C LYS A 22 10.50 -13.45 7.08
N ASP A 23 11.01 -14.50 7.73
CA ASP A 23 10.25 -15.28 8.71
C ASP A 23 10.23 -14.58 10.09
N ASP A 24 9.54 -15.18 11.06
CA ASP A 24 9.42 -14.67 12.43
C ASP A 24 10.77 -14.56 13.17
N ASN A 25 11.80 -15.27 12.69
CA ASN A 25 13.16 -15.22 13.23
C ASN A 25 14.04 -14.22 12.45
N ALA A 26 13.43 -13.35 11.63
CA ALA A 26 14.08 -12.38 10.75
C ALA A 26 15.00 -12.99 9.66
N ASN A 27 14.91 -14.30 9.38
CA ASN A 27 15.64 -14.92 8.28
C ASN A 27 15.01 -14.55 6.95
N VAL A 28 15.82 -14.19 5.96
CA VAL A 28 15.33 -13.88 4.60
C VAL A 28 14.86 -15.15 3.90
N ILE A 29 13.55 -15.21 3.60
CA ILE A 29 12.92 -16.35 2.90
C ILE A 29 12.79 -16.12 1.39
N GLU A 30 12.70 -14.86 0.96
CA GLU A 30 12.62 -14.51 -0.45
C GLU A 30 13.21 -13.13 -0.69
N LYS A 31 13.87 -12.93 -1.84
CA LYS A 31 14.32 -11.63 -2.34
C LYS A 31 13.67 -11.35 -3.68
N PHE A 32 13.19 -10.14 -3.87
CA PHE A 32 12.56 -9.72 -5.10
C PHE A 32 12.80 -8.23 -5.34
N LYS A 33 12.40 -7.75 -6.52
CA LYS A 33 12.45 -6.32 -6.85
C LYS A 33 11.03 -5.84 -7.09
N SER A 34 10.76 -4.61 -6.67
CA SER A 34 9.60 -3.85 -7.13
C SER A 34 10.06 -2.66 -7.96
N VAL A 35 9.16 -2.18 -8.81
CA VAL A 35 9.25 -0.83 -9.37
C VAL A 35 8.17 -0.01 -8.71
N SER A 36 8.55 1.12 -8.14
CA SER A 36 7.65 2.09 -7.52
C SER A 36 7.67 3.39 -8.32
N PHE A 37 6.52 4.02 -8.49
CA PHE A 37 6.36 5.29 -9.18
C PHE A 37 5.54 6.23 -8.30
N ASP A 38 6.00 7.46 -8.13
CA ASP A 38 5.21 8.49 -7.46
C ASP A 38 4.46 9.33 -8.48
N TYR A 39 3.17 9.51 -8.21
CA TYR A 39 2.30 10.43 -8.93
C TYR A 39 1.87 11.56 -8.01
N GLN A 40 1.89 12.80 -8.48
CA GLN A 40 1.63 13.97 -7.65
C GLN A 40 0.55 14.89 -8.24
N LYS A 41 -0.28 15.45 -7.36
CA LYS A 41 -1.25 16.51 -7.66
C LYS A 41 -1.35 17.47 -6.49
N ASN A 42 -1.03 18.76 -6.70
CA ASN A 42 -1.19 19.82 -5.68
C ASN A 42 -0.56 19.48 -4.31
N GLY A 43 0.61 18.84 -4.30
CA GLY A 43 1.29 18.41 -3.09
C GLY A 43 0.89 17.02 -2.59
N ASP A 44 -0.26 16.48 -3.01
CA ASP A 44 -0.73 15.13 -2.67
C ASP A 44 -0.05 14.08 -3.55
N VAL A 45 0.28 12.92 -2.98
CA VAL A 45 1.10 11.87 -3.62
C VAL A 45 0.39 10.52 -3.55
N VAL A 46 0.43 9.78 -4.65
CA VAL A 46 0.03 8.37 -4.74
C VAL A 46 1.25 7.59 -5.22
N SER A 47 1.66 6.59 -4.45
CA SER A 47 2.72 5.67 -4.85
C SER A 47 2.11 4.47 -5.56
N PHE A 48 2.65 4.12 -6.72
CA PHE A 48 2.22 2.99 -7.53
C PHE A 48 3.31 1.94 -7.60
N GLU A 49 3.08 0.79 -6.98
CA GLU A 49 4.03 -0.30 -6.92
C GLU A 49 3.66 -1.45 -7.85
N GLN A 50 4.69 -2.07 -8.43
CA GLN A 50 4.58 -3.28 -9.23
C GLN A 50 5.65 -4.25 -8.77
N GLN A 51 5.22 -5.43 -8.33
CA GLN A 51 6.12 -6.41 -7.72
C GLN A 51 5.78 -7.83 -8.14
N LYS A 52 6.82 -8.65 -8.25
CA LYS A 52 6.71 -10.07 -8.56
C LYS A 52 7.55 -10.87 -7.57
N PHE A 53 6.89 -11.77 -6.87
CA PHE A 53 7.49 -12.72 -5.94
C PHE A 53 6.80 -14.08 -6.11
N ASN A 54 7.40 -15.13 -5.56
CA ASN A 54 6.95 -16.53 -5.68
C ASN A 54 6.03 -16.93 -4.53
N SER A 55 6.18 -16.27 -3.37
CA SER A 55 5.31 -16.48 -2.22
C SER A 55 3.84 -16.24 -2.56
N LYS A 56 2.93 -17.07 -2.03
CA LYS A 56 1.50 -16.86 -2.19
C LYS A 56 0.98 -16.05 -1.01
N LEU A 57 0.67 -14.78 -1.27
CA LEU A 57 0.04 -13.92 -0.28
C LEU A 57 -1.47 -13.96 -0.44
N THR A 58 -2.18 -14.03 0.68
CA THR A 58 -3.61 -13.72 0.71
C THR A 58 -3.75 -12.20 0.51
N PRO A 59 -4.52 -11.73 -0.49
CA PRO A 59 -4.80 -10.31 -0.63
C PRO A 59 -5.41 -9.75 0.66
N ALA A 60 -4.90 -8.60 1.10
CA ALA A 60 -5.46 -7.88 2.22
C ALA A 60 -6.60 -6.96 1.75
N GLY A 61 -7.63 -6.81 2.59
CA GLY A 61 -8.74 -5.90 2.35
C GLY A 61 -9.97 -6.54 1.70
N ASP A 62 -10.97 -5.71 1.47
CA ASP A 62 -12.26 -6.10 0.90
C ASP A 62 -12.28 -5.85 -0.60
N ILE A 63 -12.98 -6.70 -1.36
CA ILE A 63 -13.15 -6.46 -2.80
C ILE A 63 -13.98 -5.19 -3.00
N ILE A 64 -13.39 -4.16 -3.59
CA ILE A 64 -14.07 -2.89 -3.90
C ILE A 64 -14.66 -2.87 -5.31
N ALA A 65 -14.06 -3.61 -6.24
CA ALA A 65 -14.56 -3.81 -7.60
C ALA A 65 -13.85 -4.97 -8.31
N THR A 66 -14.48 -5.45 -9.39
CA THR A 66 -13.90 -6.47 -10.28
C THR A 66 -13.90 -5.93 -11.71
N ILE A 67 -12.73 -5.89 -12.35
CA ILE A 67 -12.54 -5.34 -13.71
C ILE A 67 -11.88 -6.41 -14.57
N ASN A 68 -12.51 -6.79 -15.69
CA ASN A 68 -11.98 -7.81 -16.61
C ASN A 68 -11.55 -9.11 -15.90
N GLY A 69 -12.33 -9.56 -14.92
CA GLY A 69 -12.04 -10.76 -14.12
C GLY A 69 -10.93 -10.58 -13.06
N THR A 70 -10.40 -9.37 -12.89
CA THR A 70 -9.41 -9.03 -11.86
C THR A 70 -10.11 -8.37 -10.68
N ASN A 71 -10.00 -8.96 -9.48
CA ASN A 71 -10.49 -8.35 -8.26
C ASN A 71 -9.51 -7.28 -7.77
N MET A 72 -10.05 -6.12 -7.40
CA MET A 72 -9.34 -5.05 -6.70
C MET A 72 -9.74 -5.07 -5.24
N TYR A 73 -8.75 -5.06 -4.36
CA TYR A 73 -8.93 -5.12 -2.91
C TYR A 73 -8.59 -3.76 -2.32
N TYR A 74 -9.49 -3.23 -1.50
CA TYR A 74 -9.30 -1.97 -0.80
C TYR A 74 -8.95 -2.23 0.67
N VAL A 75 -7.89 -1.56 1.12
CA VAL A 75 -7.42 -1.58 2.50
C VAL A 75 -7.44 -0.16 3.01
N HIS A 76 -7.90 0.03 4.24
CA HIS A 76 -7.79 1.29 4.96
C HIS A 76 -7.57 1.05 6.44
N TYR A 77 -6.57 1.73 7.00
CA TYR A 77 -6.24 1.66 8.42
C TYR A 77 -5.51 2.92 8.87
N ILE A 78 -5.45 3.10 10.18
CA ILE A 78 -4.60 4.10 10.82
C ILE A 78 -3.28 3.42 11.17
N ASN A 79 -2.16 3.94 10.67
CA ASN A 79 -0.84 3.55 11.13
C ASN A 79 -0.45 4.42 12.33
N LYS A 80 0.00 3.79 13.41
CA LYS A 80 0.67 4.46 14.53
C LYS A 80 2.12 4.00 14.58
N VAL A 81 3.05 4.90 14.30
CA VAL A 81 4.48 4.66 14.50
C VAL A 81 4.83 4.98 15.95
N VAL A 82 5.44 4.03 16.65
CA VAL A 82 5.81 4.13 18.05
C VAL A 82 7.27 3.69 18.24
N SER A 83 7.88 4.04 19.37
CA SER A 83 9.21 3.57 19.72
C SER A 83 9.22 2.07 20.04
N ASP A 84 10.39 1.44 19.92
CA ASP A 84 10.59 0.02 20.26
C ASP A 84 10.24 -0.32 21.72
N ASP A 85 10.35 0.66 22.63
CA ASP A 85 10.03 0.53 24.06
C ASP A 85 8.59 0.95 24.41
N TYR A 86 7.74 1.27 23.42
CA TYR A 86 6.34 1.64 23.66
C TYR A 86 5.52 0.44 24.15
N GLU A 87 4.94 0.57 25.35
CA GLU A 87 4.01 -0.42 25.90
C GLU A 87 2.56 -0.15 25.43
N LEU A 88 1.99 -1.07 24.65
CA LEU A 88 0.60 -0.96 24.19
C LEU A 88 -0.38 -0.88 25.36
N THR A 89 -1.21 0.17 25.34
CA THR A 89 -2.34 0.30 26.29
C THR A 89 -3.43 -0.73 26.01
N GLU A 90 -4.35 -0.92 26.96
CA GLU A 90 -5.53 -1.78 26.73
C GLU A 90 -6.43 -1.27 25.59
N GLN A 91 -6.44 0.04 25.32
CA GLN A 91 -7.15 0.58 24.17
C GLN A 91 -6.40 0.27 22.87
N ASP A 92 -5.08 0.40 22.86
CA ASP A 92 -4.26 0.08 21.68
C ASP A 92 -4.43 -1.38 21.26
N LYS A 93 -4.46 -2.32 22.22
CA LYS A 93 -4.71 -3.75 21.94
C LYS A 93 -6.09 -3.98 21.32
N LYS A 94 -7.13 -3.27 21.79
CA LYS A 94 -8.48 -3.35 21.21
C LYS A 94 -8.53 -2.76 19.80
N ASP A 95 -7.88 -1.61 19.61
CA ASP A 95 -7.81 -0.95 18.30
C ASP A 95 -7.06 -1.81 17.29
N GLN A 96 -5.93 -2.41 17.70
CA GLN A 96 -5.15 -3.34 16.90
C GLN A 96 -5.96 -4.60 16.55
N ALA A 97 -6.62 -5.21 17.54
CA ALA A 97 -7.45 -6.39 17.32
C ALA A 97 -8.65 -6.13 16.38
N SER A 98 -9.12 -4.88 16.29
CA SER A 98 -10.17 -4.50 15.35
C SER A 98 -9.71 -4.44 13.89
N GLY A 99 -8.40 -4.48 13.64
CA GLY A 99 -7.80 -4.30 12.31
C GLY A 99 -7.80 -2.84 11.81
N LYS A 100 -8.38 -1.90 12.57
CA LYS A 100 -8.43 -0.47 12.18
C LYS A 100 -7.14 0.27 12.44
N VAL A 101 -6.32 -0.22 13.38
CA VAL A 101 -5.05 0.41 13.74
C VAL A 101 -3.92 -0.60 13.60
N VAL A 102 -2.87 -0.21 12.88
CA VAL A 102 -1.63 -0.96 12.78
C VAL A 102 -0.56 -0.20 13.56
N PHE A 103 0.20 -0.91 14.37
CA PHE A 103 1.36 -0.36 15.07
C PHE A 103 2.63 -0.72 14.30
N SER A 104 3.39 0.30 13.94
CA SER A 104 4.72 0.18 13.36
C SER A 104 5.75 0.63 14.39
N TYR A 105 6.89 -0.06 14.47
CA TYR A 105 7.93 0.23 15.45
C TYR A 105 9.15 0.84 14.74
N ASP A 106 9.65 1.94 15.28
CA ASP A 106 10.82 2.68 14.80
C ASP A 106 11.64 3.16 16.01
N ASP A 107 12.91 2.74 16.10
CA ASP A 107 13.82 3.07 17.20
C ASP A 107 14.15 4.56 17.28
N SER A 108 13.96 5.29 16.18
CA SER A 108 14.17 6.73 16.09
C SER A 108 12.94 7.56 16.46
N ALA A 109 11.77 6.93 16.65
CA ALA A 109 10.53 7.62 16.98
C ALA A 109 10.59 8.21 18.40
N SER A 110 10.67 9.54 18.50
CA SER A 110 10.61 10.25 19.80
C SER A 110 9.18 10.54 20.27
N GLN A 111 8.20 10.36 19.40
CA GLN A 111 6.78 10.58 19.67
C GLN A 111 5.94 9.65 18.79
N ILE A 112 4.67 9.45 19.15
CA ILE A 112 3.75 8.69 18.34
C ILE A 112 3.40 9.48 17.08
N GLU A 113 3.66 8.91 15.91
CA GLU A 113 3.22 9.46 14.63
C GLU A 113 1.99 8.71 14.16
N VAL A 114 0.99 9.43 13.65
CA VAL A 114 -0.30 8.85 13.24
C VAL A 114 -0.59 9.26 11.81
N SER A 115 -0.82 8.27 10.96
CA SER A 115 -1.16 8.47 9.55
C SER A 115 -2.36 7.64 9.13
N GLN A 116 -3.18 8.18 8.24
CA GLN A 116 -4.23 7.45 7.56
C GLN A 116 -3.65 6.81 6.31
N VAL A 117 -3.75 5.48 6.22
CA VAL A 117 -3.27 4.72 5.08
C VAL A 117 -4.45 4.15 4.33
N GLN A 118 -4.43 4.28 3.01
CA GLN A 118 -5.36 3.57 2.12
C GLN A 118 -4.62 3.00 0.93
N SER A 119 -5.06 1.86 0.45
CA SER A 119 -4.51 1.26 -0.75
C SER A 119 -5.56 0.51 -1.55
N VAL A 120 -5.36 0.47 -2.87
CA VAL A 120 -6.03 -0.47 -3.77
C VAL A 120 -4.98 -1.39 -4.37
N ASN A 121 -5.08 -2.68 -4.05
CA ASN A 121 -4.16 -3.71 -4.53
C ASN A 121 -4.87 -4.74 -5.40
N TRP A 122 -4.15 -5.30 -6.38
CA TRP A 122 -4.67 -6.37 -7.25
C TRP A 122 -3.55 -7.25 -7.79
N ASN A 123 -3.92 -8.43 -8.26
CA ASN A 123 -3.01 -9.36 -8.92
C ASN A 123 -3.44 -9.58 -10.36
N LYS A 124 -2.51 -9.40 -11.31
CA LYS A 124 -2.73 -9.68 -12.73
C LYS A 124 -1.45 -10.25 -13.35
N ASP A 125 -1.59 -11.37 -14.06
CA ASP A 125 -0.49 -12.06 -14.77
C ASP A 125 0.73 -12.41 -13.88
N GLY A 126 0.46 -12.77 -12.62
CA GLY A 126 1.51 -13.11 -11.64
C GLY A 126 2.33 -11.92 -11.16
N ILE A 127 1.80 -10.70 -11.31
CA ILE A 127 2.36 -9.46 -10.76
C ILE A 127 1.33 -8.90 -9.78
N GLN A 128 1.80 -8.51 -8.59
CA GLN A 128 1.03 -7.74 -7.63
C GLN A 128 1.24 -6.25 -7.89
N TYR A 129 0.16 -5.52 -7.80
CA TYR A 129 0.11 -4.08 -7.93
C TYR A 129 -0.47 -3.47 -6.68
N ASP A 130 0.00 -2.28 -6.34
CA ASP A 130 -0.55 -1.50 -5.25
C ASP A 130 -0.55 -0.02 -5.59
N LEU A 131 -1.68 0.66 -5.37
CA LEU A 131 -1.75 2.12 -5.34
C LEU A 131 -1.96 2.52 -3.89
N LEU A 132 -0.96 3.16 -3.31
CA LEU A 132 -0.88 3.53 -1.91
C LEU A 132 -1.01 5.05 -1.74
N GLN A 133 -1.81 5.46 -0.77
CA GLN A 133 -1.88 6.84 -0.31
C GLN A 133 -1.76 6.91 1.21
N ILE A 134 -0.89 7.80 1.69
CA ILE A 134 -0.68 8.09 3.11
C ILE A 134 -1.06 9.56 3.35
N ASP A 135 -1.98 9.79 4.29
CA ASP A 135 -2.54 11.11 4.64
C ASP A 135 -3.03 11.92 3.43
N GLY A 136 -3.49 11.21 2.41
CA GLY A 136 -3.89 11.80 1.14
C GLY A 136 -5.38 12.08 1.03
N LYS A 137 -5.77 12.73 -0.07
CA LYS A 137 -7.10 13.32 -0.23
C LYS A 137 -8.05 12.51 -1.10
N LEU A 138 -7.60 11.42 -1.71
CA LEU A 138 -8.48 10.61 -2.56
C LEU A 138 -9.48 9.85 -1.71
N SER A 139 -10.69 9.73 -2.22
CA SER A 139 -11.62 8.71 -1.77
C SER A 139 -11.20 7.33 -2.26
N ALA A 140 -11.68 6.28 -1.58
CA ALA A 140 -11.52 4.89 -2.02
C ALA A 140 -11.98 4.68 -3.48
N GLY A 141 -13.03 5.39 -3.91
CA GLY A 141 -13.55 5.35 -5.28
C GLY A 141 -12.57 5.93 -6.29
N GLU A 142 -12.03 7.12 -6.01
CA GLU A 142 -11.05 7.75 -6.93
C GLU A 142 -9.74 6.94 -7.01
N LEU A 143 -9.29 6.34 -5.92
CA LEU A 143 -8.13 5.45 -5.92
C LEU A 143 -8.40 4.15 -6.71
N ALA A 144 -9.61 3.60 -6.60
CA ALA A 144 -10.05 2.46 -7.40
C ALA A 144 -10.22 2.81 -8.89
N ASP A 145 -10.59 4.04 -9.21
CA ASP A 145 -10.68 4.53 -10.58
C ASP A 145 -9.27 4.60 -11.21
N MET A 146 -8.27 5.09 -10.48
CA MET A 146 -6.87 5.02 -10.90
C MET A 146 -6.42 3.57 -11.15
N ALA A 147 -6.75 2.64 -10.26
CA ALA A 147 -6.44 1.22 -10.45
C ALA A 147 -7.09 0.66 -11.72
N ARG A 148 -8.34 1.05 -12.00
CA ARG A 148 -9.06 0.67 -13.22
C ARG A 148 -8.36 1.16 -14.49
N GLU A 149 -7.87 2.41 -14.49
CA GLU A 149 -7.10 2.94 -15.61
C GLU A 149 -5.85 2.08 -15.88
N VAL A 150 -5.12 1.67 -14.83
CA VAL A 150 -3.95 0.79 -14.98
C VAL A 150 -4.34 -0.56 -15.59
N ILE A 151 -5.40 -1.19 -15.07
CA ILE A 151 -5.84 -2.52 -15.52
C ILE A 151 -6.25 -2.49 -16.99
N ASN A 152 -6.94 -1.42 -17.43
CA ASN A 152 -7.44 -1.26 -18.79
C ASN A 152 -6.36 -0.85 -19.79
N ASN A 153 -5.34 -0.11 -19.36
CA ASN A 153 -4.24 0.34 -20.23
C ASN A 153 -3.15 -0.72 -20.48
N ARG A 154 -3.18 -1.85 -19.76
CA ARG A 154 -2.30 -3.00 -20.03
C ARG A 154 -2.89 -3.88 -21.12
N ARG A 155 -2.36 -3.71 -22.34
CA ARG A 155 -2.51 -4.67 -23.46
C ARG A 155 -1.68 -5.92 -23.23
#